data_AF-A0A0F9BXV1-F1
#
_entry.id   AF-A0A0F9BXV1-F1
#
_cell.length_a   1.000
_cell.length_b   1.000
_cell.length_c   1.000
_cell.angle_alpha   90.00
_cell.angle_beta   90.00
_cell.angle_gamma   90.00
#
_symmetry.space_group_name_H-M   'P 1'
#
loop_
_entity.id
_entity.type
_entity.pdbx_description
1 polymer ?
#
loop_
_entity_poly.entity_id
_entity_poly.type
_entity_poly.pdbx_seq_one_letter_code
_entity_poly.pdbx_strand_id
1 'polypeptide(L)'
;MADFYQNGIITTLHNIADRPLADLEAELLSFSKQRPMGLILPSLYSELEGPALQNIVQELKHVPYLSQITIGLDRADESQYRHALQFFAELGQHHRVLWNEGPRLQALDKELQTLG
;
A
#
# COMPACT_ATOMS: atom_id res chain seq x y z
N MET A 1 32.72 -14.94 31.50
CA MET A 1 32.48 -13.86 30.52
C MET A 1 30.99 -13.59 30.55
N ALA A 2 30.59 -12.46 31.14
CA ALA A 2 29.21 -12.12 31.47
C ALA A 2 28.57 -11.34 30.32
N ASP A 3 28.22 -12.05 29.24
CA ASP A 3 27.74 -11.40 28.00
C ASP A 3 26.37 -11.90 27.50
N PHE A 4 25.62 -12.62 28.35
CA PHE A 4 24.22 -12.96 28.10
C PHE A 4 23.32 -12.31 29.15
N TYR A 5 23.27 -10.98 29.13
CA TYR A 5 22.22 -10.22 29.81
C TYR A 5 21.45 -9.43 28.76
N GLN A 6 20.54 -10.11 28.06
CA GLN A 6 19.56 -9.44 27.20
C GLN A 6 18.45 -8.87 28.07
N ASN A 7 18.42 -7.53 28.15
CA ASN A 7 17.34 -6.79 28.77
C ASN A 7 16.03 -6.95 27.99
N GLY A 8 14.95 -7.21 28.71
CA GLY A 8 13.60 -6.78 28.32
C GLY A 8 12.76 -7.82 27.59
N ILE A 9 11.51 -7.94 28.05
CA ILE A 9 10.40 -8.72 27.48
C ILE A 9 10.45 -8.67 25.95
N ILE A 10 10.59 -9.83 25.30
CA ILE A 10 10.31 -9.95 23.86
C ILE A 10 8.83 -9.62 23.70
N THR A 11 8.52 -8.43 23.21
CA THR A 11 7.16 -8.01 22.91
C THR A 11 6.65 -8.88 21.77
N THR A 12 5.78 -9.83 22.11
CA THR A 12 4.88 -10.58 21.23
C THR A 12 5.44 -10.90 19.84
N LEU A 13 6.23 -11.97 19.71
CA LEU A 13 6.44 -12.58 18.39
C LEU A 13 5.08 -13.02 17.87
N HIS A 14 4.58 -12.36 16.82
CA HIS A 14 3.35 -12.79 16.16
C HIS A 14 3.65 -14.16 15.54
N ASN A 15 2.94 -15.20 16.00
CA ASN A 15 3.03 -16.52 15.39
C ASN A 15 2.32 -16.47 14.02
N ILE A 16 3.08 -16.06 13.00
CA ILE A 16 2.62 -15.99 11.60
C ILE A 16 2.79 -17.36 10.92
N ALA A 17 3.56 -18.29 11.50
CA ALA A 17 3.96 -19.53 10.83
C ALA A 17 2.84 -20.58 10.79
N ASP A 18 2.06 -20.74 11.87
CA ASP A 18 1.05 -21.79 12.02
C ASP A 18 -0.37 -21.24 12.20
N ARG A 19 -0.73 -20.17 11.47
CA ARG A 19 -2.07 -19.56 11.58
C ARG A 19 -2.86 -19.68 10.27
N PRO A 20 -4.12 -20.18 10.30
CA PRO A 20 -4.98 -20.19 9.13
C PRO A 20 -5.25 -18.77 8.60
N LEU A 21 -5.24 -18.60 7.28
CA LEU A 21 -5.53 -17.31 6.62
C LEU A 21 -6.89 -16.74 7.07
N ALA A 22 -7.92 -17.58 7.14
CA ALA A 22 -9.26 -17.17 7.55
C ALA A 22 -9.29 -16.52 8.95
N ASP A 23 -8.44 -16.99 9.87
CA ASP A 23 -8.36 -16.43 11.22
C ASP A 23 -7.67 -15.06 11.23
N LEU A 24 -6.70 -14.84 10.33
CA LEU A 24 -6.05 -13.54 10.13
C LEU A 24 -7.04 -12.54 9.50
N GLU A 25 -7.75 -12.96 8.46
CA GLU A 25 -8.73 -12.11 7.78
C GLU A 25 -9.90 -11.73 8.69
N ALA A 26 -10.38 -12.66 9.52
CA ALA A 26 -11.42 -12.37 10.51
C ALA A 26 -10.99 -11.31 11.53
N GLU A 27 -9.73 -11.34 11.97
CA GLU A 27 -9.16 -10.34 12.87
C GLU A 27 -9.03 -8.97 12.19
N LEU A 28 -8.48 -8.94 10.97
CA LEU A 28 -8.37 -7.72 10.17
C LEU A 28 -9.74 -7.08 9.89
N LEU A 29 -10.75 -7.89 9.59
CA LEU A 29 -12.14 -7.47 9.44
C LEU A 29 -12.76 -6.92 10.73
N SER A 30 -12.40 -7.47 11.88
CA SER A 30 -12.85 -6.96 13.18
C SER A 30 -12.21 -5.61 13.47
N PHE A 31 -10.90 -5.50 13.23
CA PHE A 31 -10.12 -4.29 13.47
C PHE A 31 -10.52 -3.14 12.56
N SER A 32 -10.78 -3.42 11.27
CA SER A 32 -11.16 -2.41 10.27
C SER A 32 -12.41 -1.61 10.64
N LYS A 33 -13.33 -2.22 11.42
CA LYS A 33 -14.56 -1.57 11.93
C LYS A 33 -14.28 -0.43 12.90
N GLN A 34 -13.20 -0.52 13.67
CA GLN A 34 -12.82 0.51 14.65
C GLN A 34 -11.72 1.43 14.12
N ARG A 35 -10.80 0.87 13.31
CA ARG A 35 -9.68 1.58 12.72
C ARG A 35 -9.59 1.24 11.23
N PRO A 36 -10.18 2.09 10.36
CA PRO A 36 -10.12 1.89 8.92
C PRO A 36 -8.67 1.72 8.45
N MET A 37 -8.39 0.64 7.72
CA MET A 37 -7.05 0.34 7.26
C MET A 37 -6.85 0.87 5.84
N GLY A 38 -5.68 1.44 5.59
CA GLY A 38 -5.26 1.92 4.28
C GLY A 38 -4.00 1.19 3.82
N LEU A 39 -3.93 0.88 2.53
CA LEU A 39 -2.73 0.34 1.89
C LEU A 39 -2.05 1.46 1.09
N ILE A 40 -0.73 1.56 1.21
CA ILE A 40 0.10 2.37 0.32
C ILE A 40 0.81 1.42 -0.63
N LEU A 41 0.59 1.59 -1.94
CA LEU A 41 1.17 0.78 -3.00
C LEU A 41 2.12 1.65 -3.86
N PRO A 42 3.42 1.71 -3.53
CA PRO A 42 4.39 2.37 -4.40
C PRO A 42 4.65 1.52 -5.65
N SER A 43 4.73 2.16 -6.81
CA SER A 43 4.97 1.49 -8.09
C SER A 43 5.64 2.42 -9.12
N LEU A 44 6.50 1.85 -9.95
CA LEU A 44 6.97 2.49 -11.18
C LEU A 44 5.96 2.22 -12.31
N TYR A 45 5.84 3.15 -13.27
CA TYR A 45 5.01 2.89 -14.46
C TYR A 45 5.39 1.59 -15.19
N SER A 46 6.69 1.29 -15.28
CA SER A 46 7.19 0.08 -15.94
C SER A 46 6.72 -1.23 -15.30
N GLU A 47 6.23 -1.19 -14.06
CA GLU A 47 5.76 -2.39 -13.35
C GLU A 47 4.32 -2.78 -13.71
N LEU A 48 3.54 -1.89 -14.35
CA LEU A 48 2.15 -2.16 -14.76
C LEU A 48 2.06 -3.33 -15.76
N GLU A 49 3.08 -3.49 -16.59
CA GLU A 49 3.20 -4.59 -17.55
C GLU A 49 3.74 -5.88 -16.89
N GLY A 50 4.23 -5.78 -15.66
CA GLY A 50 4.84 -6.89 -14.92
C GLY A 50 3.79 -7.82 -14.30
N PRO A 51 4.02 -9.15 -14.32
CA PRO A 51 3.09 -10.12 -13.75
C PRO A 51 2.94 -9.96 -12.23
N ALA A 52 3.96 -9.43 -11.55
CA ALA A 52 3.93 -9.24 -10.11
C ALA A 52 2.84 -8.24 -9.68
N LEU A 53 2.82 -7.04 -10.29
CA LEU A 53 1.83 -6.02 -9.94
C LEU A 53 0.42 -6.44 -10.36
N GLN A 54 0.29 -7.12 -11.50
CA GLN A 54 -0.98 -7.71 -11.93
C GLN A 54 -1.53 -8.69 -10.88
N ASN A 55 -0.68 -9.61 -10.38
CA ASN A 55 -1.07 -10.56 -9.34
C ASN A 55 -1.45 -9.85 -8.03
N ILE A 56 -0.68 -8.85 -7.61
CA ILE A 56 -1.02 -8.04 -6.42
C ILE A 56 -2.40 -7.41 -6.58
N VAL A 57 -2.69 -6.78 -7.72
CA VAL A 57 -3.99 -6.17 -7.98
C VAL A 57 -5.10 -7.22 -7.96
N GLN A 58 -4.90 -8.43 -8.50
CA GLN A 58 -5.90 -9.49 -8.42
C GLN A 58 -6.20 -9.90 -6.97
N GLU A 59 -5.18 -10.12 -6.14
CA GLU A 59 -5.40 -10.46 -4.72
C GLU A 59 -6.12 -9.33 -3.97
N LEU A 60 -5.75 -8.07 -4.24
CA LEU A 60 -6.37 -6.92 -3.59
C LEU A 60 -7.85 -6.76 -3.93
N LYS A 61 -8.33 -7.22 -5.09
CA LYS A 61 -9.78 -7.19 -5.43
C LYS A 61 -10.63 -7.97 -4.44
N HIS A 62 -10.06 -8.94 -3.73
CA HIS A 62 -10.80 -9.86 -2.88
C HIS A 62 -10.75 -9.52 -1.39
N VAL A 63 -9.83 -8.63 -0.95
CA VAL A 63 -9.66 -8.36 0.47
C VAL A 63 -10.74 -7.39 1.00
N PRO A 64 -11.49 -7.75 2.05
CA PRO A 64 -12.65 -6.96 2.50
C PRO A 64 -12.32 -5.95 3.61
N TYR A 65 -11.08 -5.90 4.08
CA TYR A 65 -10.66 -5.15 5.27
C TYR A 65 -9.96 -3.82 4.96
N LEU A 66 -9.69 -3.52 3.69
CA LEU A 66 -9.09 -2.26 3.26
C LEU A 66 -10.17 -1.22 2.95
N SER A 67 -10.04 -0.04 3.55
CA SER A 67 -10.94 1.10 3.31
C SER A 67 -10.44 2.03 2.20
N GLN A 68 -9.14 1.98 1.90
CA GLN A 68 -8.48 2.87 0.96
C GLN A 68 -7.19 2.24 0.45
N ILE A 69 -6.95 2.35 -0.86
CA ILE A 69 -5.65 2.03 -1.47
C ILE A 69 -5.08 3.32 -2.08
N THR A 70 -3.89 3.72 -1.65
CA THR A 70 -3.17 4.87 -2.21
C THR A 70 -2.00 4.37 -3.01
N ILE A 71 -2.07 4.53 -4.32
CA ILE A 71 -1.02 4.15 -5.25
C ILE A 71 -0.10 5.35 -5.47
N GLY A 72 1.19 5.19 -5.20
CA GLY A 72 2.22 6.11 -5.66
C GLY A 72 2.74 5.65 -7.01
N LEU A 73 2.64 6.50 -8.03
CA LEU A 73 3.12 6.24 -9.37
C LEU A 73 4.33 7.13 -9.66
N ASP A 74 5.46 6.48 -9.90
CA ASP A 74 6.73 7.09 -10.27
C ASP A 74 7.08 6.83 -11.74
N ARG A 75 7.91 7.70 -12.30
CA ARG A 75 8.49 7.61 -13.66
C ARG A 75 7.45 7.43 -14.76
N ALA A 76 6.34 8.16 -14.63
CA ALA A 76 5.31 8.24 -15.64
C ALA A 76 5.33 9.61 -16.33
N ASP A 77 4.94 9.65 -17.61
CA ASP A 77 4.41 10.84 -18.26
C ASP A 77 2.88 10.96 -18.11
N GLU A 78 2.26 12.00 -18.67
CA GLU A 78 0.81 12.21 -18.54
C GLU A 78 -0.02 11.10 -19.20
N SER A 79 0.43 10.59 -20.35
CA SER A 79 -0.26 9.53 -21.07
C SER A 79 -0.20 8.21 -20.30
N GLN A 80 0.97 7.93 -19.72
CA GLN A 80 1.25 6.79 -18.86
C GLN A 80 0.47 6.87 -17.54
N TYR A 81 0.35 8.05 -16.95
CA TYR A 81 -0.51 8.26 -15.78
C TYR A 81 -1.98 7.97 -16.09
N ARG A 82 -2.49 8.43 -17.24
CA ARG A 82 -3.87 8.14 -17.67
C ARG A 82 -4.08 6.64 -17.91
N HIS A 83 -3.09 5.95 -18.46
CA HIS A 83 -3.11 4.49 -18.58
C HIS A 83 -3.12 3.80 -17.20
N ALA A 84 -2.31 4.27 -16.25
CA ALA A 84 -2.29 3.74 -14.89
C ALA A 84 -3.65 3.88 -14.18
N LEU A 85 -4.36 4.99 -14.38
CA LEU A 85 -5.72 5.15 -13.86
C LEU A 85 -6.67 4.06 -14.36
N GLN A 86 -6.55 3.66 -15.64
CA GLN A 86 -7.37 2.59 -16.21
C GLN A 86 -6.96 1.23 -15.65
N PHE A 87 -5.66 0.96 -15.51
CA PHE A 87 -5.13 -0.27 -14.92
C PHE A 87 -5.63 -0.48 -13.49
N PHE A 88 -5.51 0.53 -12.62
CA PHE A 88 -5.93 0.42 -11.22
C PHE A 88 -7.45 0.52 -11.03
N ALA A 89 -8.22 0.98 -12.02
CA ALA A 89 -9.68 0.95 -11.98
C ALA A 89 -10.23 -0.48 -11.80
N GLU A 90 -9.46 -1.50 -12.21
CA GLU A 90 -9.81 -2.90 -12.01
C GLU A 90 -9.96 -3.30 -10.53
N LEU A 91 -9.37 -2.57 -9.58
CA LEU A 91 -9.44 -2.88 -8.15
C LEU A 91 -10.89 -2.96 -7.63
N GLY A 92 -11.84 -2.29 -8.28
CA GLY A 92 -13.27 -2.34 -7.92
C GLY A 92 -13.63 -1.73 -6.56
N GLN A 93 -12.65 -1.20 -5.82
CA GLN A 93 -12.79 -0.58 -4.51
C GLN A 93 -12.17 0.83 -4.49
N HIS A 94 -12.39 1.57 -3.39
CA HIS A 94 -11.91 2.94 -3.27
C HIS A 94 -10.37 2.99 -3.30
N HIS A 95 -9.84 3.73 -4.27
CA HIS A 95 -8.40 3.95 -4.42
C HIS A 95 -8.11 5.35 -4.95
N ARG A 96 -6.85 5.77 -4.79
CA ARG A 96 -6.31 7.02 -5.33
C ARG A 96 -4.95 6.75 -5.95
N VAL A 97 -4.68 7.36 -7.11
CA VAL A 97 -3.37 7.30 -7.77
C VAL A 97 -2.71 8.68 -7.68
N LEU A 98 -1.57 8.75 -7.02
CA LEU A 98 -0.72 9.91 -6.86
C LEU A 98 0.44 9.81 -7.85
N TRP A 99 0.51 10.71 -8.83
CA TRP A 99 1.62 10.78 -9.77
C TRP A 99 2.70 11.72 -9.23
N ASN A 100 3.80 11.13 -8.78
CA ASN A 100 4.83 11.82 -8.00
C ASN A 100 5.53 12.92 -8.80
N GLU A 101 5.88 12.66 -10.07
CA GLU A 101 6.44 13.66 -10.97
C GLU A 101 5.36 14.50 -11.69
N GLY A 102 4.09 14.30 -11.35
CA GLY A 102 2.98 15.02 -11.95
C GLY A 102 2.96 16.49 -11.55
N PRO A 103 2.41 17.38 -12.40
CA PRO A 103 2.43 18.82 -12.18
C PRO A 103 1.77 19.24 -10.87
N ARG A 104 0.74 18.50 -10.41
CA ARG A 104 0.05 18.77 -9.15
C ARG A 104 0.92 18.48 -7.92
N LEU A 105 1.64 17.36 -7.89
CA LEU A 105 2.50 17.03 -6.75
C LEU A 105 3.76 17.90 -6.74
N GLN A 106 4.34 18.17 -7.91
CA GLN A 106 5.46 19.11 -8.01
C GLN A 106 5.09 20.53 -7.57
N ALA A 107 3.87 21.01 -7.88
CA ALA A 107 3.41 22.31 -7.42
C ALA A 107 3.28 22.36 -5.89
N LEU A 108 2.71 21.30 -5.30
CA LEU A 108 2.58 21.17 -3.85
C LEU A 108 3.95 21.07 -3.16
N ASP A 109 4.88 20.30 -3.72
CA ASP A 109 6.25 20.18 -3.20
C ASP A 109 6.96 21.54 -3.18
N LYS A 110 6.85 22.33 -4.26
CA LYS A 110 7.38 23.70 -4.31
C LYS A 110 6.76 24.61 -3.25
N GLU A 111 5.45 24.54 -3.04
CA GLU A 111 4.76 25.31 -2.00
C GLU A 111 5.30 24.93 -0.60
N LEU A 112 5.41 23.64 -0.32
CA LEU A 112 5.94 23.15 0.97
C LEU A 112 7.39 23.57 1.22
N GLN A 113 8.23 23.58 0.17
CA GLN A 113 9.61 24.06 0.27
C GLN A 113 9.70 25.55 0.63
N THR A 114 8.71 26.36 0.25
CA THR A 114 8.69 27.79 0.62
C THR A 114 8.22 28.08 2.05
N LEU A 115 7.66 27.08 2.73
CA LEU A 115 7.15 27.19 4.10
C LEU A 115 8.11 26.66 5.17
N GLY A 116 9.21 26.01 4.76
CA GLY A 116 10.30 25.52 5.62
C GLY A 116 11.45 26.50 5.73
#